data_AF-A0A1I3EFD9-F1
#
_entry.id   AF-A0A1I3EFD9-F1
#
_cell.length_a   1.000
_cell.length_b   1.000
_cell.length_c   1.000
_cell.angle_alpha   90.00
_cell.angle_beta   90.00
_cell.angle_gamma   90.00
#
_symmetry.space_group_name_H-M   'P 1'
#
loop_
_entity.id
_entity.type
_entity.pdbx_description
1 polymer ?
#
loop_
_entity_poly.entity_id
_entity_poly.type
_entity_poly.pdbx_seq_one_letter_code
_entity_poly.pdbx_strand_id
1 'polypeptide(L)' 'MKLKTILYVLSLLMLFAAIALLVELPNSNRYSTISGILTSCGFGLNIAGYFMPSESTVKKAA' A
#
# COMPACT_ATOMS: atom_id res chain seq x y z
N MET A 1 6.41 12.21 11.41
CA MET A 1 6.33 10.83 10.88
C MET A 1 7.08 10.84 9.54
N LYS A 2 8.04 9.93 9.31
CA LYS A 2 8.83 9.95 8.07
C LYS A 2 7.94 9.58 6.88
N LEU A 3 8.16 10.17 5.71
CA LEU A 3 7.35 9.94 4.49
C LEU A 3 7.22 8.44 4.16
N LYS A 4 8.30 7.68 4.29
CA LYS A 4 8.31 6.22 4.13
C LYS A 4 7.34 5.49 5.06
N THR A 5 7.27 5.91 6.31
CA THR A 5 6.36 5.33 7.31
C THR A 5 4.93 5.62 6.94
N ILE A 6 4.63 6.82 6.42
CA ILE A 6 3.29 7.18 5.95
C ILE A 6 2.89 6.29 4.76
N LEU A 7 3.76 6.13 3.76
CA LEU A 7 3.52 5.26 2.60
C LEU A 7 3.31 3.80 3.01
N TYR A 8 4.09 3.30 3.97
CA TYR A 8 3.96 1.95 4.49
C TYR A 8 2.62 1.74 5.23
N VAL A 9 2.22 2.68 6.09
CA VAL A 9 0.93 2.61 6.79
C VAL A 9 -0.23 2.69 5.81
N LEU A 10 -0.14 3.56 4.79
CA LEU A 10 -1.16 3.67 3.76
C LEU A 10 -1.30 2.38 2.93
N SER A 11 -0.17 1.76 2.58
CA SER A 11 -0.12 0.45 1.92
C SER A 11 -0.82 -0.63 2.74
N LEU A 12 -0.55 -0.70 4.05
CA LEU A 12 -1.19 -1.64 4.97
C LEU A 12 -2.71 -1.44 5.05
N LEU A 13 -3.17 -0.19 5.13
CA LEU A 13 -4.61 0.13 5.15
C LEU A 13 -5.32 -0.30 3.86
N MET A 14 -4.68 -0.08 2.70
CA MET A 14 -5.24 -0.54 1.42
C MET A 14 -5.33 -2.06 1.33
N LEU A 15 -4.28 -2.78 1.77
CA LEU A 15 -4.30 -4.25 1.79
C LEU A 15 -5.37 -4.77 2.75
N PHE A 16 -5.52 -4.15 3.92
CA PHE A 16 -6.56 -4.54 4.87
C PHE A 16 -7.97 -4.33 4.30
N ALA A 17 -8.22 -3.18 3.66
CA ALA A 17 -9.50 -2.92 3.00
C ALA A 17 -9.79 -3.92 1.87
N ALA A 18 -8.77 -4.32 1.11
CA ALA A 18 -8.90 -5.32 0.04
C ALA A 18 -9.32 -6.69 0.60
N ILE A 19 -8.71 -7.11 1.72
CA ILE A 19 -9.05 -8.36 2.41
C ILE A 19 -10.46 -8.27 2.99
N ALA A 20 -10.81 -7.18 3.66
CA ALA A 20 -12.16 -6.98 4.20
C ALA A 20 -13.24 -7.07 3.13
N LEU A 21 -13.01 -6.45 1.96
CA LEU A 21 -13.90 -6.53 0.80
C LEU A 21 -14.12 -7.96 0.29
N LEU A 22 -13.06 -8.77 0.25
CA LEU A 22 -13.15 -10.17 -0.17
C LEU A 22 -13.84 -11.05 0.87
N VAL A 23 -13.69 -10.75 2.16
CA VAL A 23 -14.29 -11.51 3.25
C VAL A 23 -15.78 -11.18 3.41
N GLU A 24 -16.16 -9.90 3.37
CA GLU A 24 -17.56 -9.49 3.55
C GLU A 24 -18.40 -9.73 2.29
N LEU A 25 -17.82 -9.57 1.10
CA LEU A 25 -18.55 -9.61 -0.18
C LEU A 25 -17.93 -10.61 -1.17
N PRO A 26 -17.74 -11.89 -0.80
CA PRO A 26 -16.97 -12.87 -1.57
C PRO A 26 -17.58 -13.19 -2.94
N ASN A 27 -18.90 -13.12 -3.08
CA ASN A 27 -19.61 -13.50 -4.32
C ASN A 27 -19.96 -12.32 -5.23
N SER A 28 -19.50 -11.11 -4.89
CA SER A 28 -19.78 -9.95 -5.72
C SER A 28 -18.63 -9.69 -6.68
N ASN A 29 -18.87 -10.00 -7.95
CA ASN A 29 -17.88 -9.86 -9.03
C ASN A 29 -17.27 -8.44 -9.10
N ARG A 30 -18.06 -7.41 -8.75
CA ARG A 30 -17.58 -6.02 -8.70
C ARG A 30 -16.56 -5.79 -7.58
N TYR A 31 -16.86 -6.28 -6.38
CA TYR A 31 -16.00 -6.09 -5.21
C TYR A 31 -14.72 -6.94 -5.30
N SER A 32 -14.77 -8.09 -5.97
CA SER A 32 -13.57 -8.88 -6.31
C SER A 32 -12.61 -8.14 -7.25
N THR A 33 -13.14 -7.43 -8.26
CA THR A 33 -12.29 -6.62 -9.16
C THR A 33 -11.70 -5.43 -8.41
N ILE A 34 -12.51 -4.75 -7.59
CA ILE A 34 -12.06 -3.61 -6.78
C ILE A 34 -10.96 -4.05 -5.80
N SER A 35 -11.13 -5.17 -5.11
CA SER A 35 -10.13 -5.68 -4.16
C SER A 35 -8.82 -6.08 -4.87
N GLY A 36 -8.88 -6.62 -6.09
CA GLY A 36 -7.69 -6.90 -6.90
C GLY A 36 -6.91 -5.62 -7.26
N ILE A 37 -7.60 -4.56 -7.66
CA ILE A 37 -6.99 -3.24 -7.93
C ILE A 37 -6.38 -2.67 -6.64
N LEU A 38 -7.13 -2.71 -5.54
CA LEU A 38 -6.69 -2.20 -4.24
C LEU A 38 -5.45 -2.93 -3.73
N THR A 39 -5.40 -4.25 -3.93
CA THR A 39 -4.25 -5.10 -3.60
C THR A 39 -3.02 -4.69 -4.41
N SER A 40 -3.20 -4.50 -5.72
CA SER A 40 -2.13 -4.09 -6.64
C SER A 40 -1.58 -2.70 -6.27
N CYS A 41 -2.46 -1.74 -5.97
CA CYS A 41 -2.06 -0.41 -5.49
C CYS A 41 -1.34 -0.47 -4.13
N GLY A 42 -1.86 -1.26 -3.18
CA GLY A 42 -1.24 -1.44 -1.86
C GLY A 42 0.16 -2.02 -1.96
N PHE A 43 0.37 -3.05 -2.79
CA PHE A 43 1.68 -3.60 -3.07
C PHE A 43 2.61 -2.61 -3.79
N GLY A 44 2.10 -1.90 -4.80
CA GLY A 44 2.86 -0.88 -5.52
C GLY A 44 3.37 0.23 -4.60
N LEU A 45 2.55 0.71 -3.68
CA LEU A 45 2.95 1.67 -2.64
C LEU A 45 4.01 1.11 -1.68
N ASN A 46 3.94 -0.18 -1.35
CA ASN A 46 4.92 -0.84 -0.51
C ASN A 46 6.30 -0.88 -1.20
N ILE A 47 6.31 -1.29 -2.48
CA ILE A 47 7.51 -1.33 -3.33
C ILE A 47 8.09 0.07 -3.50
N ALA A 48 7.24 1.07 -3.81
CA ALA A 48 7.68 2.46 -3.94
C ALA A 48 8.30 3.00 -2.64
N GLY A 49 7.68 2.70 -1.49
CA GLY A 49 8.19 3.09 -0.17
C GLY A 49 9.54 2.44 0.17
N TYR A 50 9.77 1.21 -0.30
CA TYR A 50 11.04 0.50 -0.14
C TYR A 50 12.17 1.16 -0.95
N PHE A 51 11.92 1.46 -2.22
CA PHE A 51 12.92 2.06 -3.13
C PHE A 51 13.16 3.55 -2.88
N MET A 52 12.26 4.24 -2.19
CA MET A 52 12.45 5.65 -1.87
C MET A 52 13.72 5.82 -1.02
N PRO A 53 14.61 6.80 -1.28
CA PRO A 53 15.78 7.03 -0.44
C PRO A 53 15.38 7.51 0.96
N SER A 54 16.13 7.11 1.99
CA SER A 54 15.94 7.66 3.34
C SER A 54 16.47 9.10 3.37
N GLU A 55 15.75 10.02 4.00
CA GLU A 55 16.24 11.40 4.22
C GLU A 55 17.63 11.43 4.88
N SER A 56 17.98 10.41 5.66
CA SER A 56 19.31 10.25 6.27
C SER A 56 20.44 10.03 5.26
N THR A 57 20.13 9.48 4.08
CA THR A 57 21.11 9.24 3.00
C THR A 57 21.30 10.51 2.17
N VAL A 58 20.23 11.29 1.96
CA VAL A 58 20.28 12.57 1.24
C VAL A 58 21.12 13.59 2.01
N LYS A 59 20.99 13.66 3.33
CA LYS A 59 21.77 14.59 4.18
C LYS A 59 23.26 14.24 4.32
N LYS A 60 23.68 13.04 3.93
CA LYS A 60 25.10 12.63 3.91
C LYS A 60 25.77 12.88 2.56
N ALA A 61 24.99 13.17 1.52
CA ALA A 61 25.48 13.40 0.16
C ALA A 61 25.49 14.90 -0.23
N ALA A 62 25.07 15.79 0.68
CA ALA A 62 25.08 17.24 0.55
C ALA A 62 25.99 17.84 1.61
#